data_AF-A0A2G9HTP3-F1
#
_entry.id   AF-A0A2G9HTP3-F1
#
_cell.length_a   1.000
_cell.length_b   1.000
_cell.length_c   1.000
_cell.angle_alpha   90.00
_cell.angle_beta   90.00
_cell.angle_gamma   90.00
#
_symmetry.space_group_name_H-M   'P 1'
#
loop_
_entity.id
_entity.type
_entity.pdbx_description
1 polymer ?
#
loop_
_entity_poly.entity_id
_entity_poly.type
_entity_poly.pdbx_seq_one_letter_code
_entity_poly.pdbx_strand_id
1 'polypeptide(L)'
;MASSRSTITLSSRASYGFSKSLFSWKINSCPMFGSRARTCICMSSSAPTSQSSSQMPIVTGNDALLKYIRQPVLFPSEEDEITKRREYLLEKTRIELQKPAEALEKLKLIDTIQRLGIGYYLEDDINGILQVEFSDGFSGKEDLFTTALRFRLLRHCGFRISSDVFLKFVGKNGKFKESLVKDTLGLLSLYEASYVGAKGEQILEEAMDFTKTHLQQSLPHLPPQLHRQVAQALELPRHLRMARLEARRFIEQYGLQSNHDRALLELATLDYNRVQAQHQMELAEITRSCTILFLH
;
A
#
# COMPACT_ATOMS: atom_id res chain seq x y z
N MET A 1 -38.92 -38.29 -34.40
CA MET A 1 -37.95 -37.30 -33.88
C MET A 1 -38.70 -36.27 -33.05
N ALA A 2 -38.66 -36.40 -31.73
CA ALA A 2 -39.11 -35.37 -30.79
C ALA A 2 -38.34 -35.60 -29.49
N SER A 3 -37.43 -34.69 -29.18
CA SER A 3 -36.54 -34.73 -28.02
C SER A 3 -37.24 -34.14 -26.80
N SER A 4 -37.26 -34.90 -25.71
CA SER A 4 -37.83 -34.52 -24.42
C SER A 4 -37.01 -33.38 -23.79
N ARG A 5 -37.68 -32.26 -23.50
CA ARG A 5 -37.13 -31.17 -22.67
C ARG A 5 -37.30 -31.52 -21.20
N SER A 6 -36.19 -31.68 -20.49
CA SER A 6 -36.16 -31.74 -19.02
C SER A 6 -35.89 -30.34 -18.47
N THR A 7 -36.90 -29.76 -17.85
CA THR A 7 -36.84 -28.51 -17.08
C THR A 7 -36.14 -28.79 -15.75
N ILE A 8 -34.97 -28.19 -15.50
CA ILE A 8 -34.33 -28.20 -14.18
C ILE A 8 -34.52 -26.84 -13.53
N THR A 9 -35.36 -26.81 -12.50
CA THR A 9 -35.52 -25.72 -11.54
C THR A 9 -34.35 -25.75 -10.55
N LEU A 10 -33.45 -24.77 -10.63
CA LEU A 10 -32.41 -24.55 -9.62
C LEU A 10 -32.95 -23.60 -8.53
N SER A 11 -33.34 -24.22 -7.42
CA SER A 11 -33.69 -23.60 -6.15
C SER A 11 -32.52 -22.79 -5.60
N SER A 12 -32.76 -21.50 -5.35
CA SER A 12 -31.85 -20.60 -4.66
C SER A 12 -31.82 -20.89 -3.15
N ARG A 13 -30.68 -21.35 -2.63
CA ARG A 13 -30.16 -21.00 -1.29
C ARG A 13 -28.84 -21.73 -1.04
N ALA A 14 -27.74 -21.00 -1.16
CA ALA A 14 -26.52 -21.31 -0.45
C ALA A 14 -26.02 -19.99 0.14
N SER A 15 -26.51 -19.69 1.33
CA SER A 15 -25.96 -18.65 2.20
C SER A 15 -24.61 -19.14 2.69
N TYR A 16 -23.52 -18.76 2.02
CA TYR A 16 -22.18 -19.02 2.52
C TYR A 16 -21.89 -18.04 3.67
N GLY A 17 -22.08 -18.55 4.89
CA GLY A 17 -21.59 -17.92 6.10
C GLY A 17 -20.07 -17.94 6.10
N PHE A 18 -19.47 -16.78 5.86
CA PHE A 18 -18.05 -16.53 6.09
C PHE A 18 -17.74 -16.80 7.56
N SER A 19 -16.85 -17.75 7.85
CA SER A 19 -16.38 -17.94 9.22
C SER A 19 -15.62 -16.69 9.66
N LYS A 20 -16.19 -15.93 10.58
CA LYS A 20 -15.56 -14.77 11.24
C LYS A 20 -14.36 -15.14 12.13
N SER A 21 -13.89 -16.40 12.10
CA SER A 21 -12.84 -16.89 13.00
C SER A 21 -11.43 -16.95 12.40
N LEU A 22 -11.21 -16.62 11.13
CA LEU A 22 -9.85 -16.39 10.63
C LEU A 22 -9.46 -14.94 10.88
N PHE A 23 -8.92 -14.73 12.09
CA PHE A 23 -8.14 -13.55 12.51
C PHE A 23 -8.91 -12.23 12.67
N SER A 24 -9.65 -12.12 13.79
CA SER A 24 -9.94 -10.82 14.41
C SER A 24 -8.67 -10.31 15.12
N TRP A 25 -7.89 -9.45 14.47
CA TRP A 25 -6.86 -8.66 15.16
C TRP A 25 -7.46 -7.32 15.54
N LYS A 26 -7.84 -7.17 16.82
CA LYS A 26 -8.07 -5.84 17.41
C LYS A 26 -6.73 -5.14 17.50
N ILE A 27 -6.62 -3.97 16.88
CA ILE A 27 -5.53 -3.02 17.15
C ILE A 27 -5.73 -2.55 18.59
N ASN A 28 -4.93 -3.04 19.52
CA ASN A 28 -4.78 -2.37 20.81
C ASN A 28 -3.97 -1.10 20.55
N SER A 29 -4.57 0.05 20.82
CA SER A 29 -3.91 1.36 20.77
C SER A 29 -2.65 1.34 21.64
N CYS A 30 -1.46 1.51 21.04
CA CYS A 30 -0.24 1.71 21.80
C CYS A 30 -0.29 3.06 22.54
N PRO A 31 0.11 3.13 23.82
CA PRO A 31 0.25 4.41 24.50
C PRO A 31 1.44 5.18 23.91
N MET A 32 1.21 6.47 23.66
CA MET A 32 2.20 7.45 23.21
C MET A 32 3.35 7.52 24.23
N PHE A 33 4.52 6.97 23.89
CA PHE A 33 5.74 7.20 24.65
C PHE A 33 6.54 8.33 24.00
N GLY A 34 6.70 9.42 24.76
CA GLY A 34 7.41 10.62 24.36
C GLY A 34 8.88 10.40 24.04
N SER A 35 9.36 11.21 23.10
CA SER A 35 10.72 11.24 22.56
C SER A 35 11.79 11.33 23.65
N ARG A 36 12.71 10.36 23.67
CA ARG A 36 14.06 10.56 24.24
C ARG A 36 15.09 10.04 23.25
N ALA A 37 15.81 10.97 22.63
CA ALA A 37 16.94 10.70 21.77
C ALA A 37 18.01 9.92 22.55
N ARG A 38 18.54 8.84 21.96
CA ARG A 38 19.76 8.19 22.45
C ARG A 38 20.93 8.61 21.57
N THR A 39 21.78 9.45 22.12
CA THR A 39 23.11 9.76 21.60
C THR A 39 24.01 8.53 21.71
N CYS A 40 24.77 8.27 20.64
CA CYS A 40 25.75 7.20 20.57
C CYS A 40 27.05 7.66 21.27
N ILE A 41 27.53 6.89 22.26
CA ILE A 41 28.84 7.10 22.89
C ILE A 41 29.69 5.89 22.55
N CYS A 42 30.68 6.10 21.67
CA CYS A 42 31.79 5.19 21.46
C CYS A 42 33.04 5.76 22.15
N MET A 43 33.88 4.82 22.63
CA MET A 43 35.25 5.00 23.18
C MET A 43 35.36 5.44 24.65
N SER A 44 35.36 4.47 25.58
CA SER A 44 36.25 4.50 26.75
C SER A 44 36.47 3.09 27.29
N SER A 45 37.73 2.69 27.30
CA SER A 45 38.24 1.43 27.85
C SER A 45 38.00 1.36 29.36
N SER A 46 37.29 0.34 29.83
CA SER A 46 37.37 -0.16 31.21
C SER A 46 36.99 -1.65 31.25
N ALA A 47 37.65 -2.39 32.15
CA ALA A 47 37.69 -3.85 32.28
C ALA A 47 36.29 -4.53 32.41
N PRO A 48 36.18 -5.84 32.13
CA PRO A 48 34.89 -6.51 31.98
C PRO A 48 34.21 -6.67 33.34
N THR A 49 33.32 -5.74 33.64
CA THR A 49 32.29 -5.96 34.65
C THR A 49 31.18 -6.72 33.93
N SER A 50 30.76 -7.87 34.46
CA SER A 50 29.63 -8.65 33.92
C SER A 50 28.35 -7.79 33.98
N GLN A 51 28.12 -6.99 32.95
CA GLN A 51 26.86 -6.30 32.75
C GLN A 51 25.86 -7.36 32.31
N SER A 52 24.90 -7.69 33.20
CA SER A 52 23.71 -8.43 32.77
C SER A 52 23.11 -7.65 31.61
N SER A 53 23.22 -8.18 30.40
CA SER A 53 22.53 -7.60 29.27
C SER A 53 21.04 -7.75 29.59
N SER A 54 20.37 -6.64 29.85
CA SER A 54 18.91 -6.60 29.80
C SER A 54 18.50 -6.72 28.33
N GLN A 55 18.76 -7.87 27.73
CA GLN A 55 18.14 -8.23 26.46
C GLN A 55 16.66 -8.35 26.76
N MET A 56 15.88 -7.42 26.19
CA MET A 56 14.46 -7.64 26.04
C MET A 56 14.30 -9.01 25.39
N PRO A 57 13.50 -9.93 25.96
CA PRO A 57 13.31 -11.23 25.35
C PRO A 57 12.86 -11.00 23.90
N ILE A 58 13.53 -11.68 22.97
CA ILE A 58 13.14 -11.70 21.57
C ILE A 58 11.64 -12.02 21.54
N VAL A 59 10.87 -11.36 20.66
CA VAL A 59 9.41 -11.53 20.47
C VAL A 59 9.03 -12.98 20.03
N THR A 60 9.95 -13.94 20.17
CA THR A 60 9.81 -15.37 19.91
C THR A 60 9.13 -16.15 21.05
N GLY A 61 8.71 -15.52 22.14
CA GLY A 61 7.89 -16.16 23.17
C GLY A 61 6.48 -16.57 22.72
N ASN A 62 6.14 -16.43 21.44
CA ASN A 62 4.90 -16.97 20.89
C ASN A 62 5.11 -18.43 20.49
N ASP A 63 5.01 -19.34 21.46
CA ASP A 63 4.92 -20.80 21.22
C ASP A 63 3.84 -21.14 20.18
N ALA A 64 2.81 -20.31 20.05
CA ALA A 64 1.77 -20.44 19.02
C ALA A 64 2.32 -20.23 17.60
N LEU A 65 3.22 -19.25 17.41
CA LEU A 65 3.86 -18.96 16.12
C LEU A 65 4.83 -20.08 15.77
N LEU A 66 5.64 -20.54 16.73
CA LEU A 66 6.52 -21.70 16.56
C LEU A 66 5.75 -23.00 16.27
N LYS A 67 4.61 -23.22 16.95
CA LYS A 67 3.74 -24.39 16.72
C LYS A 67 3.09 -24.36 15.34
N TYR A 68 2.71 -23.18 14.84
CA TYR A 68 2.21 -22.99 13.49
C TYR A 68 3.33 -23.19 12.44
N ILE A 69 4.50 -22.61 12.66
CA ILE A 69 5.73 -22.78 11.85
C ILE A 69 6.13 -24.26 11.71
N ARG A 70 5.93 -25.06 12.76
CA ARG A 70 6.30 -26.48 12.81
C ARG A 70 5.23 -27.42 12.23
N GLN A 71 4.07 -26.91 11.80
CA GLN A 71 3.06 -27.76 11.17
C GLN A 71 3.51 -28.13 9.75
N PRO A 72 3.44 -29.41 9.35
CA PRO A 72 3.67 -29.79 7.96
C PRO A 72 2.63 -29.09 7.09
N VAL A 73 3.11 -28.34 6.09
CA VAL A 73 2.23 -27.75 5.07
C VAL A 73 1.65 -28.90 4.25
N LEU A 74 0.45 -29.34 4.61
CA LEU A 74 -0.36 -30.18 3.74
C LEU A 74 -0.86 -29.29 2.62
N PHE A 75 -0.26 -29.38 1.43
CA PHE A 75 -0.77 -28.72 0.23
C PHE A 75 -2.10 -29.39 -0.16
N PRO A 76 -3.26 -28.72 0.02
CA PRO A 76 -4.53 -29.31 -0.34
C PRO A 76 -4.71 -29.19 -1.86
N SER A 77 -5.49 -30.10 -2.44
CA SER A 77 -6.03 -30.00 -3.82
C SER A 77 -6.73 -28.66 -4.13
N GLU A 78 -7.02 -27.83 -3.11
CA GLU A 78 -7.60 -26.49 -3.22
C GLU A 78 -6.59 -25.42 -3.69
N GLU A 79 -5.28 -25.67 -3.59
CA GLU A 79 -4.25 -24.73 -4.02
C GLU A 79 -4.25 -24.48 -5.53
N ASP A 80 -4.58 -25.52 -6.30
CA ASP A 80 -4.72 -25.43 -7.76
C ASP A 80 -5.90 -24.53 -8.16
N GLU A 81 -7.06 -24.68 -7.51
CA GLU A 81 -8.24 -23.87 -7.82
C GLU A 81 -8.06 -22.40 -7.39
N ILE A 82 -7.44 -22.15 -6.23
CA ILE A 82 -7.07 -20.79 -5.79
C ILE A 82 -6.08 -20.17 -6.76
N THR A 83 -5.10 -20.94 -7.24
CA THR A 83 -4.10 -20.47 -8.21
C THR A 83 -4.75 -20.11 -9.55
N LYS A 84 -5.59 -21.00 -10.10
CA LYS A 84 -6.37 -20.71 -11.31
C LYS A 84 -7.26 -19.48 -11.14
N ARG A 85 -7.92 -19.33 -9.99
CA ARG A 85 -8.76 -18.17 -9.69
C ARG A 85 -7.95 -16.88 -9.67
N ARG A 86 -6.78 -16.89 -9.03
CA ARG A 86 -5.86 -15.74 -8.99
C ARG A 86 -5.39 -15.35 -10.40
N GLU A 87 -5.00 -16.33 -11.22
CA GLU A 87 -4.55 -16.10 -12.60
C GLU A 87 -5.67 -15.52 -13.46
N TYR A 88 -6.89 -16.06 -13.35
CA TYR A 88 -8.06 -15.51 -14.01
C TYR A 88 -8.32 -14.04 -13.61
N LEU A 89 -8.23 -13.73 -12.32
CA LEU A 89 -8.44 -12.37 -11.83
C LEU A 89 -7.33 -11.42 -12.29
N LEU A 90 -6.09 -11.89 -12.32
CA LEU A 90 -4.94 -11.11 -12.81
C LEU A 90 -5.12 -10.77 -14.30
N GLU A 91 -5.48 -11.74 -15.13
CA GLU A 91 -5.74 -11.49 -16.54
C GLU A 91 -6.94 -10.55 -16.74
N LYS A 92 -8.00 -10.70 -15.94
CA LYS A 92 -9.12 -9.77 -15.94
C LYS A 92 -8.67 -8.34 -15.61
N THR A 93 -7.79 -8.15 -14.62
CA THR A 93 -7.23 -6.84 -14.27
C THR A 93 -6.37 -6.26 -15.40
N ARG A 94 -5.58 -7.09 -16.09
CA ARG A 94 -4.82 -6.69 -17.27
C ARG A 94 -5.73 -6.18 -18.40
N ILE A 95 -6.80 -6.92 -18.70
CA ILE A 95 -7.79 -6.52 -19.69
C ILE A 95 -8.46 -5.19 -19.28
N GLU A 96 -8.78 -5.01 -18.01
CA GLU A 96 -9.39 -3.77 -17.51
C GLU A 96 -8.44 -2.57 -17.67
N LEU A 97 -7.15 -2.74 -17.37
CA LEU A 97 -6.13 -1.69 -17.55
C LEU A 97 -6.03 -1.21 -19.01
N GLN A 98 -6.19 -2.09 -19.98
CA GLN A 98 -6.10 -1.78 -21.40
C GLN A 98 -7.36 -1.11 -21.96
N LYS A 99 -8.47 -1.09 -21.22
CA LYS A 99 -9.70 -0.45 -21.70
C LYS A 99 -9.51 1.06 -21.83
N PRO A 100 -10.17 1.68 -22.83
CA PRO A 100 -10.24 3.14 -22.89
C PRO A 100 -11.02 3.64 -21.68
N ALA A 101 -10.43 4.59 -20.96
CA ALA A 101 -11.01 5.23 -19.80
C ALA A 101 -10.53 6.69 -19.73
N GLU A 102 -11.21 7.51 -18.95
CA GLU A 102 -10.73 8.85 -18.67
C GLU A 102 -9.38 8.80 -17.96
N ALA A 103 -8.50 9.75 -18.28
CA ALA A 103 -7.13 9.83 -17.76
C ALA A 103 -7.07 9.71 -16.23
N LEU A 104 -7.95 10.41 -15.52
CA LEU A 104 -8.01 10.38 -14.06
C LEU A 104 -8.39 9.00 -13.52
N GLU A 105 -9.40 8.35 -14.10
CA GLU A 105 -9.85 7.03 -13.65
C GLU A 105 -8.78 5.97 -13.92
N LYS A 106 -8.06 6.07 -15.04
CA LYS A 106 -6.93 5.18 -15.33
C LYS A 106 -5.77 5.37 -14.34
N LEU A 107 -5.41 6.61 -13.99
CA LEU A 107 -4.40 6.88 -12.96
C LEU A 107 -4.83 6.37 -11.57
N LYS A 108 -6.11 6.52 -11.21
CA LYS A 108 -6.66 5.97 -9.95
C LYS A 108 -6.60 4.44 -9.92
N LEU A 109 -6.89 3.78 -11.05
CA LEU A 109 -6.80 2.33 -11.16
C LEU A 109 -5.35 1.86 -10.96
N ILE A 110 -4.39 2.50 -11.62
CA ILE A 110 -2.96 2.21 -11.44
C ILE A 110 -2.52 2.42 -9.98
N ASP A 111 -2.89 3.54 -9.36
CA ASP A 111 -2.58 3.80 -7.94
C ASP A 111 -3.21 2.75 -7.03
N THR A 112 -4.44 2.34 -7.30
CA THR A 112 -5.15 1.30 -6.53
C THR A 112 -4.42 -0.05 -6.63
N ILE A 113 -4.04 -0.46 -7.84
CA ILE A 113 -3.29 -1.70 -8.10
C ILE A 113 -1.94 -1.71 -7.36
N GLN A 114 -1.19 -0.60 -7.45
CA GLN A 114 0.08 -0.47 -6.73
C GLN A 114 -0.11 -0.53 -5.21
N ARG A 115 -1.11 0.20 -4.69
CA ARG A 115 -1.39 0.23 -3.24
C ARG A 115 -1.95 -1.08 -2.70
N LEU A 116 -2.65 -1.87 -3.51
CA LEU A 116 -3.07 -3.22 -3.14
C LEU A 116 -1.91 -4.22 -3.11
N GLY A 117 -0.72 -3.81 -3.54
CA GLY A 117 0.48 -4.62 -3.51
C GLY A 117 0.50 -5.73 -4.55
N ILE A 118 -0.25 -5.56 -5.65
CA ILE A 118 -0.29 -6.49 -6.80
C ILE A 118 0.31 -5.88 -8.07
N GLY A 119 0.82 -4.65 -7.99
CA GLY A 119 1.41 -3.94 -9.14
C GLY A 119 2.63 -4.64 -9.75
N TYR A 120 3.35 -5.46 -8.98
CA TYR A 120 4.54 -6.16 -9.49
C TYR A 120 4.24 -7.23 -10.56
N TYR A 121 2.98 -7.67 -10.68
CA TYR A 121 2.56 -8.55 -11.79
C TYR A 121 2.22 -7.81 -13.08
N LEU A 122 2.04 -6.49 -12.98
CA LEU A 122 1.50 -5.63 -14.03
C LEU A 122 2.48 -4.49 -14.35
N GLU A 123 3.77 -4.64 -14.02
CA GLU A 123 4.77 -3.59 -14.19
C GLU A 123 4.88 -3.17 -15.66
N ASP A 124 4.98 -4.13 -16.57
CA ASP A 124 5.08 -3.86 -18.01
C ASP A 124 3.80 -3.18 -18.55
N ASP A 125 2.63 -3.68 -18.14
CA ASP A 125 1.33 -3.11 -18.50
C ASP A 125 1.20 -1.66 -18.01
N ILE A 126 1.52 -1.42 -16.74
CA ILE A 126 1.46 -0.09 -16.10
C ILE A 126 2.48 0.86 -16.75
N ASN A 127 3.72 0.42 -16.95
CA ASN A 127 4.77 1.24 -17.54
C ASN A 127 4.45 1.60 -18.99
N GLY A 128 3.92 0.65 -19.77
CA GLY A 128 3.48 0.90 -21.14
C GLY A 128 2.37 1.95 -21.19
N ILE A 129 1.37 1.85 -20.32
CA ILE A 129 0.28 2.84 -20.22
C ILE A 129 0.82 4.22 -19.81
N LEU A 130 1.64 4.28 -18.75
CA LEU A 130 2.23 5.53 -18.26
C LEU A 130 3.10 6.20 -19.32
N GLN A 131 3.84 5.41 -20.11
CA GLN A 131 4.65 5.92 -21.20
C GLN A 131 3.77 6.45 -22.34
N VAL A 132 2.83 5.65 -22.86
CA VAL A 132 2.07 6.04 -24.05
C VAL A 132 1.08 7.17 -23.77
N GLU A 133 0.40 7.13 -22.63
CA GLU A 133 -0.73 8.02 -22.36
C GLU A 133 -0.37 9.22 -21.49
N PHE A 134 0.75 9.16 -20.74
CA PHE A 134 1.03 10.13 -19.69
C PHE A 134 2.46 10.71 -19.69
N SER A 135 3.40 10.20 -20.50
CA SER A 135 4.77 10.77 -20.57
C SER A 135 4.78 12.11 -21.30
N ASP A 136 3.98 12.22 -22.35
CA ASP A 136 3.97 13.37 -23.25
C ASP A 136 2.86 14.34 -22.85
N GLY A 137 3.22 15.63 -22.81
CA GLY A 137 2.23 16.70 -22.75
C GLY A 137 1.68 16.98 -21.34
N PHE A 138 2.14 18.07 -20.77
CA PHE A 138 1.37 18.79 -19.77
C PHE A 138 0.09 19.33 -20.43
N SER A 139 -1.09 18.76 -20.14
CA SER A 139 -2.33 19.26 -20.76
C SER A 139 -2.70 20.68 -20.31
N GLY A 140 -2.02 21.22 -19.29
CA GLY A 140 -2.29 22.53 -18.68
C GLY A 140 -3.62 22.61 -17.92
N LYS A 141 -4.56 21.71 -18.21
CA LYS A 141 -5.95 21.72 -17.72
C LYS A 141 -6.20 20.80 -16.53
N GLU A 142 -5.27 19.90 -16.22
CA GLU A 142 -5.39 19.00 -15.05
C GLU A 142 -5.51 19.78 -13.74
N ASP A 143 -6.33 19.28 -12.82
CA ASP A 143 -6.40 19.79 -11.46
C ASP A 143 -5.18 19.36 -10.61
N LEU A 144 -5.11 19.87 -9.37
CA LEU A 144 -3.99 19.60 -8.47
C LEU A 144 -3.86 18.09 -8.18
N PHE A 145 -4.99 17.43 -7.89
CA PHE A 145 -5.02 16.02 -7.59
C PHE A 145 -4.44 15.17 -8.73
N THR A 146 -4.91 15.41 -9.95
CA THR A 146 -4.55 14.65 -11.16
C THR A 146 -3.09 14.90 -11.53
N THR A 147 -2.62 16.16 -11.52
CA THR A 147 -1.22 16.47 -11.82
C THR A 147 -0.28 15.85 -10.78
N ALA A 148 -0.61 15.93 -9.49
CA ALA A 148 0.21 15.32 -8.43
C ALA A 148 0.22 13.78 -8.50
N LEU A 149 -0.94 13.17 -8.78
CA LEU A 149 -1.06 11.72 -8.94
C LEU A 149 -0.22 11.23 -10.13
N ARG A 150 -0.37 11.87 -11.30
CA ARG A 150 0.40 11.56 -12.51
C ARG A 150 1.90 11.71 -12.27
N PHE A 151 2.32 12.82 -11.67
CA PHE A 151 3.73 13.08 -11.35
C PHE A 151 4.33 11.97 -10.47
N ARG A 152 3.63 11.62 -9.39
CA ARG A 152 4.08 10.58 -8.46
C ARG A 152 4.18 9.20 -9.12
N LEU A 153 3.17 8.80 -9.88
CA LEU A 153 3.16 7.50 -10.56
C LEU A 153 4.28 7.39 -11.60
N LEU A 154 4.49 8.42 -12.42
CA LEU A 154 5.59 8.46 -13.39
C LEU A 154 6.95 8.34 -12.70
N ARG A 155 7.19 9.11 -11.63
CA ARG A 155 8.45 9.05 -10.87
C ARG A 155 8.67 7.70 -10.20
N HIS A 156 7.62 7.08 -9.64
CA HIS A 156 7.71 5.73 -9.06
C HIS A 156 8.14 4.68 -10.09
N CYS A 157 7.68 4.82 -11.34
CA CYS A 157 8.04 3.94 -12.45
C CYS A 157 9.37 4.34 -13.14
N GLY A 158 10.12 5.30 -12.58
CA GLY A 158 11.43 5.71 -13.10
C GLY A 158 11.37 6.67 -14.29
N PHE A 159 10.20 7.16 -14.69
CA PHE A 159 10.08 8.14 -15.76
C PHE A 159 10.56 9.52 -15.30
N ARG A 160 11.30 10.21 -16.18
CA ARG A 160 11.72 11.60 -15.94
C ARG A 160 10.59 12.55 -16.32
N ILE A 161 10.02 13.21 -15.32
CA ILE A 161 9.03 14.27 -15.48
C ILE A 161 9.50 15.52 -14.72
N SER A 162 9.52 16.68 -15.36
CA SER A 162 9.93 17.93 -14.69
C SER A 162 8.95 18.28 -13.57
N SER A 163 9.46 18.75 -12.42
CA SER A 163 8.65 19.33 -11.36
C SER A 163 7.93 20.62 -11.78
N ASP A 164 8.30 21.20 -12.92
CA ASP A 164 7.68 22.40 -13.50
C ASP A 164 6.20 22.23 -13.82
N VAL A 165 5.70 20.99 -13.90
CA VAL A 165 4.26 20.72 -14.01
C VAL A 165 3.44 21.36 -12.88
N PHE A 166 4.07 21.66 -11.74
CA PHE A 166 3.41 22.34 -10.63
C PHE A 166 3.42 23.87 -10.72
N LEU A 167 4.17 24.49 -11.65
CA LEU A 167 4.26 25.96 -11.77
C LEU A 167 2.90 26.63 -12.00
N LYS A 168 1.93 25.97 -12.63
CA LYS A 168 0.57 26.49 -12.79
C LYS A 168 -0.16 26.72 -11.45
N PHE A 169 0.25 26.03 -10.39
CA PHE A 169 -0.31 26.13 -9.05
C PHE A 169 0.44 27.14 -8.17
N VAL A 170 1.55 27.69 -8.67
CA VAL A 170 2.38 28.67 -8.00
C VAL A 170 1.93 30.09 -8.38
N GLY A 171 1.88 30.98 -7.39
CA GLY A 171 1.56 32.40 -7.55
C GLY A 171 2.75 33.23 -8.01
N LYS A 172 2.53 34.52 -8.28
CA LYS A 172 3.60 35.46 -8.69
C LYS A 172 4.69 35.65 -7.61
N ASN A 173 4.36 35.34 -6.36
CA ASN A 173 5.27 35.38 -5.21
C ASN A 173 6.18 34.12 -5.12
N GLY A 174 6.05 33.17 -6.05
CA GLY A 174 6.84 31.95 -6.06
C GLY A 174 6.39 30.90 -5.03
N LYS A 175 5.19 31.03 -4.45
CA LYS A 175 4.60 30.05 -3.52
C LYS A 175 3.32 29.42 -4.07
N PHE A 176 2.94 28.24 -3.59
CA PHE A 176 1.65 27.65 -3.92
C PHE A 176 0.49 28.60 -3.55
N LYS A 177 -0.52 28.64 -4.42
CA LYS A 177 -1.68 29.52 -4.26
C LYS A 177 -2.53 29.08 -3.07
N GLU A 178 -2.84 30.00 -2.16
CA GLU A 178 -3.77 29.79 -1.04
C GLU A 178 -5.17 29.29 -1.47
N SER A 179 -5.57 29.55 -2.72
CA SER A 179 -6.82 29.02 -3.27
C SER A 179 -6.88 27.48 -3.29
N LEU A 180 -5.73 26.80 -3.26
CA LEU A 180 -5.63 25.33 -3.26
C LEU A 180 -6.02 24.69 -1.93
N VAL A 181 -6.05 25.46 -0.84
CA VAL A 181 -6.28 24.94 0.53
C VAL A 181 -7.65 24.28 0.68
N LYS A 182 -8.62 24.64 -0.17
CA LYS A 182 -9.96 24.05 -0.20
C LYS A 182 -9.98 22.63 -0.77
N ASP A 183 -8.98 22.23 -1.57
CA ASP A 183 -8.88 20.92 -2.18
C ASP A 183 -8.01 19.99 -1.32
N THR A 184 -8.60 19.42 -0.26
CA THR A 184 -7.87 18.53 0.65
C THR A 184 -7.30 17.29 -0.04
N LEU A 185 -8.00 16.74 -1.05
CA LEU A 185 -7.52 15.58 -1.79
C LEU A 185 -6.34 15.94 -2.69
N GLY A 186 -6.41 17.08 -3.38
CA GLY A 186 -5.30 17.64 -4.14
C GLY A 186 -4.08 17.92 -3.28
N LEU A 187 -4.28 18.54 -2.10
CA LEU A 187 -3.20 18.76 -1.13
C LEU A 187 -2.56 17.45 -0.67
N LEU A 188 -3.36 16.43 -0.34
CA LEU A 188 -2.85 15.13 0.07
C LEU A 188 -2.08 14.45 -1.08
N SER A 189 -2.57 14.54 -2.31
CA SER A 189 -1.88 14.01 -3.49
C SER A 189 -0.55 14.73 -3.73
N LEU A 190 -0.52 16.07 -3.61
CA LEU A 190 0.68 16.89 -3.75
C LEU A 190 1.69 16.63 -2.63
N TYR A 191 1.23 16.48 -1.39
CA TYR A 191 2.08 16.09 -0.26
C TYR A 191 2.81 14.80 -0.58
N GLU A 192 2.10 13.75 -1.01
CA GLU A 192 2.70 12.46 -1.35
C GLU A 192 3.63 12.54 -2.57
N ALA A 193 3.32 13.41 -3.54
CA ALA A 193 4.16 13.67 -4.70
C ALA A 193 5.45 14.44 -4.36
N SER A 194 5.44 15.30 -3.33
CA SER A 194 6.64 16.04 -2.92
C SER A 194 7.76 15.12 -2.38
N TYR A 195 7.42 13.94 -1.86
CA TYR A 195 8.40 12.97 -1.33
C TYR A 195 9.13 12.17 -2.41
N VAL A 196 8.76 12.31 -3.69
CA VAL A 196 9.48 11.69 -4.81
C VAL A 196 10.38 12.69 -5.55
N GLY A 197 10.61 13.86 -4.94
CA GLY A 197 11.50 14.89 -5.46
C GLY A 197 12.98 14.51 -5.37
N ALA A 198 13.75 14.97 -6.35
CA ALA A 198 15.20 14.90 -6.37
C ALA A 198 15.82 16.19 -5.79
N LYS A 199 17.09 16.11 -5.40
CA LYS A 199 17.85 17.26 -4.90
C LYS A 199 17.86 18.38 -5.95
N GLY A 200 17.50 19.60 -5.53
CA GLY A 200 17.46 20.79 -6.38
C GLY A 200 16.07 21.14 -6.91
N GLU A 201 15.05 20.30 -6.69
CA GLU A 201 13.67 20.58 -7.07
C GLU A 201 12.95 21.43 -5.99
N GLN A 202 13.34 22.71 -5.88
CA GLN A 202 12.84 23.65 -4.85
C GLN A 202 11.31 23.75 -4.81
N ILE A 203 10.64 23.61 -5.95
CA ILE A 203 9.17 23.61 -6.01
C ILE A 203 8.55 22.45 -5.23
N LEU A 204 9.22 21.30 -5.13
CA LEU A 204 8.74 20.15 -4.36
C LEU A 204 9.05 20.31 -2.86
N GLU A 205 10.17 20.96 -2.52
CA GLU A 205 10.46 21.34 -1.13
C GLU A 205 9.38 22.30 -0.61
N GLU A 206 9.03 23.33 -1.40
CA GLU A 206 7.95 24.26 -1.04
C GLU A 206 6.57 23.57 -1.04
N ALA A 207 6.31 22.64 -1.97
CA ALA A 207 5.08 21.84 -1.97
C ALA A 207 4.93 21.03 -0.67
N MET A 208 6.03 20.44 -0.20
CA MET A 208 6.06 19.65 1.04
C MET A 208 5.68 20.52 2.24
N ASP A 209 6.31 21.69 2.38
CA ASP A 209 6.04 22.61 3.49
C ASP A 209 4.62 23.19 3.46
N PHE A 210 4.18 23.63 2.27
CA PHE A 210 2.84 24.16 2.05
C PHE A 210 1.76 23.11 2.40
N THR A 211 1.84 21.94 1.78
CA THR A 211 0.82 20.89 1.98
C THR A 211 0.83 20.36 3.41
N LYS A 212 2.00 20.12 4.02
CA LYS A 212 2.10 19.65 5.41
C LYS A 212 1.41 20.60 6.37
N THR A 213 1.67 21.91 6.23
CA THR A 213 1.08 22.95 7.10
C THR A 213 -0.45 22.96 6.98
N HIS A 214 -0.99 23.00 5.76
CA HIS A 214 -2.43 23.09 5.56
C HIS A 214 -3.17 21.77 5.85
N LEU A 215 -2.54 20.62 5.61
CA LEU A 215 -3.11 19.32 6.00
C LEU A 215 -3.19 19.17 7.52
N GLN A 216 -2.18 19.64 8.27
CA GLN A 216 -2.22 19.68 9.73
C GLN A 216 -3.35 20.59 10.26
N GLN A 217 -3.51 21.77 9.65
CA GLN A 217 -4.57 22.71 10.03
C GLN A 217 -5.98 22.21 9.71
N SER A 218 -6.15 21.51 8.58
CA SER A 218 -7.46 20.99 8.17
C SER A 218 -7.88 19.74 8.96
N LEU A 219 -6.92 18.99 9.52
CA LEU A 219 -7.14 17.70 10.18
C LEU A 219 -8.37 17.67 11.13
N PRO A 220 -8.55 18.62 12.08
CA PRO A 220 -9.67 18.57 13.02
C PRO A 220 -11.07 18.68 12.39
N HIS A 221 -11.15 19.14 11.15
CA HIS A 221 -12.40 19.41 10.42
C HIS A 221 -12.72 18.36 9.36
N LEU A 222 -11.87 17.33 9.20
CA LEU A 222 -12.05 16.33 8.17
C LEU A 222 -13.04 15.23 8.58
N PRO A 223 -13.82 14.68 7.64
CA PRO A 223 -14.65 13.51 7.92
C PRO A 223 -13.79 12.31 8.30
N PRO A 224 -14.31 11.34 9.09
CA PRO A 224 -13.48 10.29 9.72
C PRO A 224 -12.57 9.51 8.76
N GLN A 225 -13.05 9.20 7.55
CA GLN A 225 -12.27 8.46 6.55
C GLN A 225 -11.10 9.29 6.02
N LEU A 226 -11.33 10.56 5.66
CA LEU A 226 -10.30 11.45 5.14
C LEU A 226 -9.33 11.89 6.24
N HIS A 227 -9.84 12.12 7.46
CA HIS A 227 -9.02 12.36 8.65
C HIS A 227 -7.97 11.26 8.83
N ARG A 228 -8.39 9.99 8.75
CA ARG A 228 -7.47 8.85 8.89
C ARG A 228 -6.40 8.84 7.81
N GLN A 229 -6.77 9.09 6.56
CA GLN A 229 -5.82 9.10 5.44
C GLN A 229 -4.78 10.23 5.59
N VAL A 230 -5.24 11.44 5.93
CA VAL A 230 -4.35 12.60 6.12
C VAL A 230 -3.46 12.41 7.34
N ALA A 231 -4.00 11.96 8.48
CA ALA A 231 -3.21 11.69 9.68
C ALA A 231 -2.09 10.67 9.42
N GLN A 232 -2.40 9.60 8.68
CA GLN A 232 -1.41 8.59 8.30
C GLN A 232 -0.33 9.18 7.40
N ALA A 233 -0.69 9.97 6.38
CA ALA A 233 0.29 10.60 5.49
C ALA A 233 1.23 11.55 6.26
N LEU A 234 0.68 12.33 7.20
CA LEU A 234 1.46 13.22 8.06
C LEU A 234 2.37 12.49 9.05
N GLU A 235 2.00 11.28 9.49
CA GLU A 235 2.86 10.42 10.32
C GLU A 235 4.05 9.89 9.51
N LEU A 236 3.78 9.29 8.35
CA LEU A 236 4.80 8.82 7.43
C LEU A 236 4.23 8.83 6.00
N PRO A 237 4.83 9.57 5.06
CA PRO A 237 4.41 9.59 3.65
C PRO A 237 4.49 8.21 3.01
N ARG A 238 3.60 7.91 2.06
CA ARG A 238 3.51 6.60 1.41
C ARG A 238 4.82 6.14 0.79
N HIS A 239 5.57 7.06 0.17
CA HIS A 239 6.87 6.75 -0.45
C HIS A 239 7.89 6.18 0.56
N LEU A 240 7.74 6.50 1.86
CA LEU A 240 8.64 6.05 2.92
C LEU A 240 8.11 4.85 3.71
N ARG A 241 6.93 4.33 3.36
CA ARG A 241 6.32 3.17 4.05
C ARG A 241 6.79 1.86 3.44
N MET A 242 6.86 0.82 4.28
CA MET A 242 7.11 -0.54 3.79
C MET A 242 5.93 -1.03 2.95
N ALA A 243 6.20 -1.37 1.68
CA ALA A 243 5.19 -1.71 0.69
C ALA A 243 4.21 -2.81 1.16
N ARG A 244 4.70 -3.88 1.79
CA ARG A 244 3.81 -4.96 2.27
C ARG A 244 2.94 -4.58 3.47
N LEU A 245 3.40 -3.70 4.35
CA LEU A 245 2.57 -3.19 5.45
C LEU A 245 1.51 -2.22 4.93
N GLU A 246 1.87 -1.37 3.97
CA GLU A 246 0.93 -0.47 3.32
C GLU A 246 -0.13 -1.25 2.52
N ALA A 247 0.27 -2.29 1.79
CA ALA A 247 -0.65 -3.15 1.05
C ALA A 247 -1.68 -3.80 1.97
N ARG A 248 -1.26 -4.36 3.11
CA ARG A 248 -2.18 -4.94 4.09
C ARG A 248 -3.21 -3.93 4.57
N ARG A 249 -2.75 -2.74 4.97
CA ARG A 249 -3.61 -1.66 5.46
C ARG A 249 -4.58 -1.21 4.37
N PHE A 250 -4.11 -1.09 3.13
CA PHE A 250 -4.93 -0.61 2.03
C PHE A 250 -5.96 -1.63 1.57
N ILE A 251 -5.67 -2.93 1.58
CA ILE A 251 -6.66 -3.99 1.33
C ILE A 251 -7.88 -3.83 2.26
N GLU A 252 -7.63 -3.61 3.55
CA GLU A 252 -8.71 -3.40 4.54
C GLU A 252 -9.48 -2.09 4.26
N GLN A 253 -8.77 -1.00 3.95
CA GLN A 253 -9.41 0.28 3.63
C GLN A 253 -10.24 0.23 2.34
N TYR A 254 -9.73 -0.45 1.32
CA TYR A 254 -10.37 -0.59 0.02
C TYR A 254 -11.65 -1.43 0.13
N GLY A 255 -11.62 -2.52 0.89
CA GLY A 255 -12.81 -3.35 1.15
C GLY A 255 -13.95 -2.65 1.91
N LEU A 256 -13.65 -1.54 2.60
CA LEU A 256 -14.67 -0.72 3.28
C LEU A 256 -15.32 0.33 2.37
N GLN A 257 -14.77 0.59 1.18
CA GLN A 257 -15.34 1.57 0.25
C GLN A 257 -16.62 1.02 -0.37
N SER A 258 -17.62 1.87 -0.61
CA SER A 258 -18.90 1.41 -1.18
C SER A 258 -18.81 0.99 -2.65
N ASN A 259 -17.83 1.53 -3.39
CA ASN A 259 -17.66 1.39 -4.83
C ASN A 259 -16.37 0.62 -5.22
N HIS A 260 -15.80 -0.17 -4.30
CA HIS A 260 -14.60 -0.95 -4.61
C HIS A 260 -14.88 -2.04 -5.65
N ASP A 261 -13.89 -2.33 -6.49
CA ASP A 261 -13.91 -3.49 -7.37
C ASP A 261 -13.67 -4.76 -6.55
N ARG A 262 -14.70 -5.60 -6.45
CA ARG A 262 -14.67 -6.87 -5.72
C ARG A 262 -13.66 -7.85 -6.31
N ALA A 263 -13.49 -7.87 -7.63
CA ALA A 263 -12.55 -8.77 -8.29
C ALA A 263 -11.10 -8.35 -7.98
N LEU A 264 -10.84 -7.05 -7.96
CA LEU A 264 -9.53 -6.51 -7.61
C LEU A 264 -9.18 -6.72 -6.13
N LEU A 265 -10.17 -6.54 -5.23
CA LEU A 265 -9.99 -6.84 -3.81
C LEU A 265 -9.74 -8.34 -3.57
N GLU A 266 -10.47 -9.20 -4.26
CA GLU A 266 -10.30 -10.66 -4.19
C GLU A 266 -8.87 -11.04 -4.63
N LEU A 267 -8.41 -10.52 -5.79
CA LEU A 267 -7.05 -10.74 -6.29
C LEU A 267 -5.99 -10.34 -5.27
N ALA A 268 -6.09 -9.12 -4.72
CA ALA A 268 -5.15 -8.61 -3.74
C ALA A 268 -5.13 -9.44 -2.45
N THR A 269 -6.29 -9.94 -2.02
CA THR A 269 -6.40 -10.78 -0.82
C THR A 269 -5.78 -12.16 -1.04
N LEU A 270 -6.06 -12.79 -2.19
CA LEU A 270 -5.47 -14.08 -2.55
C LEU A 270 -3.94 -13.98 -2.68
N ASP A 271 -3.45 -12.94 -3.35
CA ASP A 271 -2.01 -12.70 -3.48
C ASP A 271 -1.33 -12.47 -2.12
N TYR A 272 -1.89 -11.57 -1.31
CA TYR A 272 -1.34 -11.26 0.00
C TYR A 272 -1.21 -12.51 0.88
N ASN A 273 -2.27 -13.34 0.92
CA ASN A 273 -2.26 -14.57 1.71
C ASN A 273 -1.26 -15.60 1.19
N ARG A 274 -1.11 -15.74 -0.13
CA ARG A 274 -0.11 -16.62 -0.74
C ARG A 274 1.30 -16.20 -0.36
N VAL A 275 1.63 -14.92 -0.53
CA VAL A 275 2.96 -14.38 -0.18
C VAL A 275 3.19 -14.46 1.33
N GLN A 276 2.14 -14.26 2.14
CA GLN A 276 2.22 -14.43 3.59
C GLN A 276 2.52 -15.88 4.01
N ALA A 277 1.94 -16.88 3.32
CA ALA A 277 2.23 -18.28 3.56
C ALA A 277 3.69 -18.61 3.20
N GLN A 278 4.18 -18.11 2.06
CA GLN A 278 5.58 -18.24 1.66
C GLN A 278 6.53 -17.63 2.71
N HIS A 279 6.29 -16.40 3.16
CA HIS A 279 7.08 -15.78 4.22
C HIS A 279 7.05 -16.56 5.54
N GLN A 280 5.92 -17.19 5.88
CA GLN A 280 5.83 -18.03 7.08
C GLN A 280 6.68 -19.29 6.95
N MET A 281 6.74 -19.91 5.76
CA MET A 281 7.61 -21.05 5.48
C MET A 281 9.09 -20.66 5.53
N GLU A 282 9.45 -19.52 4.95
CA GLU A 282 10.83 -19.01 5.00
C GLU A 282 11.24 -18.67 6.44
N LEU A 283 10.36 -18.00 7.20
CA LEU A 283 10.60 -17.69 8.61
C LEU A 283 10.73 -18.96 9.47
N ALA A 284 9.93 -20.00 9.18
CA ALA A 284 10.03 -21.31 9.80
C ALA A 284 11.44 -21.89 9.65
N GLU A 285 11.94 -21.87 8.42
CA GLU A 285 13.24 -22.46 8.07
C GLU A 285 14.41 -21.65 8.64
N ILE A 286 14.32 -20.32 8.61
CA ILE A 286 15.30 -19.44 9.27
C ILE A 286 15.34 -19.72 10.78
N THR A 287 14.16 -19.82 11.42
CA THR A 287 14.07 -20.09 12.87
C THR A 287 14.64 -21.46 13.23
N ARG A 288 14.35 -22.49 12.41
CA ARG A 288 14.93 -23.82 12.56
C ARG A 288 16.46 -23.79 12.43
N SER A 289 16.97 -23.08 11.43
CA SER A 289 18.41 -22.95 11.21
C SER A 289 19.11 -22.22 12.37
N CYS A 290 18.54 -21.12 12.86
CA CYS A 290 19.08 -20.40 14.01
C CYS A 290 19.08 -21.27 15.28
N THR A 291 18.00 -21.99 15.56
CA THR A 291 17.95 -22.86 16.75
C THR A 291 19.02 -23.95 16.72
N ILE A 292 19.31 -24.53 15.56
CA ILE A 292 20.40 -25.52 15.41
C ILE A 292 21.77 -24.88 15.65
N LEU A 293 22.01 -23.68 15.10
CA LEU A 293 23.31 -22.99 15.21
C LEU A 293 23.62 -22.46 16.61
N PHE A 294 22.61 -22.16 17.43
CA PHE A 294 22.78 -21.61 18.79
C PHE A 294 22.60 -22.66 19.91
N LEU A 295 22.35 -23.92 19.56
CA LEU A 295 22.30 -25.05 20.52
C LEU A 295 23.62 -25.85 20.58
N HIS A 296 24.67 -25.41 19.88
CA HIS A 296 26.05 -25.89 19.98
C HIS A 296 27.00 -24.77 20.38
#